data_AF-A0A8H4N862-F1
#
_entry.id   AF-A0A8H4N862-F1
#
_cell.length_a   1.000
_cell.length_b   1.000
_cell.length_c   1.000
_cell.angle_alpha   90.00
_cell.angle_beta   90.00
_cell.angle_gamma   90.00
#
_symmetry.space_group_name_H-M   'P 1'
#
loop_
_entity.id
_entity.type
_entity.pdbx_description
1 polymer ?
#
loop_
_entity_poly.entity_id
_entity_poly.type
_entity_poly.pdbx_seq_one_letter_code
_entity_poly.pdbx_strand_id
1 'polypeptide(L)'
;MAPFDEIWKKNAQDEALKFAGKIFDAKDTIVSFVDNRLGWEGSAQYDTLLAGSFNISLKVQRGGSNQYAIIRFPFQGKSFEPWGEEKVTNEAMTMEYIRKHTQIPIPTVHYWGNTEQSPGKLGPFLIMDFVEGENLGRFLAAPTDDKSAPIVLNPEIDAYILDGIYEQIAQFILELSRLEFPRIGAIAPDHSSGKWNVVGRPLTYDMNEVVTAGGCSPTEVTLNKSFDSAQDFFQACTEFFQKHLEVQRNISGDDDVAWKQFVARQCLAKLVPKFTIDHSGPFRLFCDDFRPSNMLIDPKTHRIVAVFDFEFTNAMPAQFIED
;
A
#
# COMPACT_ATOMS: atom_id res chain seq x y z
N MET A 1 14.23 0.68 -1.78
CA MET A 1 15.50 1.24 -1.24
C MET A 1 15.50 1.02 0.26
N ALA A 2 16.53 0.44 0.86
CA ALA A 2 16.63 0.34 2.32
C ALA A 2 17.91 1.05 2.76
N PRO A 3 17.84 2.06 3.64
CA PRO A 3 19.05 2.62 4.22
C PRO A 3 19.80 1.52 4.97
N PHE A 4 21.13 1.57 4.91
CA PHE A 4 21.97 0.91 5.90
C PHE A 4 21.98 1.76 7.19
N ASP A 5 20.80 1.93 7.78
CA ASP A 5 20.62 2.63 9.06
C ASP A 5 19.93 1.70 10.06
N GLU A 6 20.73 0.85 10.68
CA GLU A 6 20.27 -0.08 11.72
C GLU A 6 19.73 0.66 12.96
N ILE A 7 20.18 1.89 13.20
CA ILE A 7 19.66 2.73 14.29
C ILE A 7 18.23 3.17 13.95
N TRP A 8 18.01 3.67 12.73
CA TRP A 8 16.67 4.02 12.27
C TRP A 8 15.73 2.81 12.31
N LYS A 9 16.15 1.66 11.77
CA LYS A 9 15.33 0.44 11.78
C LYS A 9 14.92 0.05 13.20
N LYS A 10 15.86 0.10 14.15
CA LYS A 10 15.59 -0.16 15.55
C LYS A 10 14.62 0.85 16.16
N ASN A 11 14.83 2.15 15.92
CA ASN A 11 13.96 3.20 16.42
C ASN A 11 12.53 3.06 15.88
N ALA A 12 12.39 2.84 14.57
CA ALA A 12 11.09 2.62 13.92
C ALA A 12 10.39 1.36 14.47
N GLN A 13 11.14 0.29 14.75
CA GLN A 13 10.60 -0.92 15.38
C GLN A 13 10.15 -0.65 16.82
N ASP A 14 10.94 0.06 17.62
CA ASP A 14 10.61 0.41 19.00
C ASP A 14 9.38 1.33 19.08
N GLU A 15 9.25 2.28 18.15
CA GLU A 15 8.05 3.12 18.01
C GLU A 15 6.82 2.32 17.62
N ALA A 16 6.94 1.42 16.63
CA ALA A 16 5.86 0.55 16.22
C ALA A 16 5.38 -0.37 17.36
N LEU A 17 6.31 -0.90 18.18
CA LEU A 17 5.98 -1.70 19.36
C LEU A 17 5.27 -0.88 20.44
N LYS A 18 5.74 0.34 20.72
CA LYS A 18 5.05 1.26 21.65
C LYS A 18 3.64 1.59 21.17
N PHE A 19 3.48 1.82 19.86
CA PHE A 19 2.17 2.09 19.28
C PHE A 19 1.25 0.87 19.35
N ALA A 20 1.76 -0.33 19.09
CA ALA A 20 1.01 -1.56 19.26
C ALA A 20 0.50 -1.75 20.70
N GLY A 21 1.32 -1.39 21.69
CA GLY A 21 0.90 -1.35 23.10
C GLY A 21 -0.27 -0.39 23.32
N LYS A 22 -0.19 0.85 22.82
CA LYS A 22 -1.29 1.83 22.91
C LYS A 22 -2.59 1.33 22.28
N ILE A 23 -2.48 0.71 21.10
CA ILE A 23 -3.63 0.12 20.39
C ILE A 23 -4.27 -0.99 21.23
N PHE A 24 -3.47 -1.87 21.83
CA PHE A 24 -3.97 -2.95 22.67
C PHE A 24 -4.59 -2.44 23.97
N ASP A 25 -3.99 -1.44 24.62
CA ASP A 25 -4.54 -0.80 25.81
C ASP A 25 -5.87 -0.09 25.53
N ALA A 26 -6.03 0.44 24.32
CA ALA A 26 -7.25 1.11 23.87
C ALA A 26 -8.29 0.16 23.22
N LYS A 27 -8.08 -1.17 23.24
CA LYS A 27 -8.91 -2.13 22.48
C LYS A 27 -10.41 -2.00 22.75
N ASP A 28 -10.83 -1.78 23.99
CA ASP A 28 -12.26 -1.71 24.33
C ASP A 28 -12.91 -0.42 23.79
N THR A 29 -12.15 0.68 23.79
CA THR A 29 -12.54 1.95 23.15
C THR A 29 -12.64 1.78 21.64
N ILE A 30 -11.69 1.08 21.03
CA ILE A 30 -11.67 0.81 19.59
C ILE A 30 -12.86 -0.09 19.19
N VAL A 31 -13.12 -1.16 19.94
CA VAL A 31 -14.27 -2.05 19.72
C VAL A 31 -15.58 -1.28 19.84
N SER A 32 -15.74 -0.46 20.88
CA SER A 32 -16.92 0.40 21.06
C SER A 32 -17.08 1.40 19.92
N PHE A 33 -15.98 1.91 19.36
CA PHE A 33 -16.02 2.79 18.21
C PHE A 33 -16.49 2.07 16.94
N VAL A 34 -15.96 0.87 16.67
CA VAL A 34 -16.41 0.03 15.54
C VAL A 34 -17.88 -0.33 15.69
N ASP A 35 -18.32 -0.71 16.89
CA ASP A 35 -19.72 -1.02 17.19
C ASP A 35 -20.66 0.12 16.81
N ASN A 36 -20.34 1.34 17.29
CA ASN A 36 -21.14 2.53 17.02
C ASN A 36 -21.16 2.90 15.54
N ARG A 37 -20.02 2.76 14.84
CA ARG A 37 -19.92 3.07 13.41
C ARG A 37 -20.70 2.07 12.56
N LEU A 38 -20.64 0.79 12.90
CA LEU A 38 -21.32 -0.27 12.13
C LEU A 38 -22.77 -0.54 12.60
N GLY A 39 -23.23 0.16 13.65
CA GLY A 39 -24.58 -0.01 14.18
C GLY A 39 -24.81 -1.40 14.80
N TRP A 40 -23.83 -1.91 15.56
CA TRP A 40 -23.90 -3.24 16.17
C TRP A 40 -24.53 -3.26 17.57
N GLU A 41 -25.08 -2.13 18.02
CA GLU A 41 -25.94 -2.02 19.22
C GLU A 41 -25.28 -2.53 20.52
N GLY A 42 -23.98 -2.32 20.67
CA GLY A 42 -23.20 -2.74 21.83
C GLY A 42 -22.84 -4.22 21.85
N SER A 43 -23.02 -4.94 20.73
CA SER A 43 -22.71 -6.36 20.63
C SER A 43 -21.27 -6.66 20.22
N ALA A 44 -20.49 -5.66 19.78
CA ALA A 44 -19.14 -5.87 19.29
C ALA A 44 -18.20 -6.45 20.37
N GLN A 45 -17.33 -7.37 19.96
CA GLN A 45 -16.33 -8.00 20.81
C GLN A 45 -14.98 -8.00 20.11
N TYR A 46 -13.92 -7.79 20.89
CA TYR A 46 -12.56 -8.00 20.43
C TYR A 46 -12.35 -9.49 20.07
N ASP A 47 -11.81 -9.75 18.88
CA ASP A 47 -11.39 -11.09 18.47
C ASP A 47 -9.87 -11.23 18.53
N THR A 48 -9.16 -10.52 17.66
CA THR A 48 -7.72 -10.71 17.45
C THR A 48 -7.02 -9.41 17.04
N LEU A 49 -5.77 -9.25 17.44
CA LEU A 49 -4.85 -8.21 16.95
C LEU A 49 -4.02 -8.78 15.80
N LEU A 50 -3.99 -8.06 14.68
CA LEU A 50 -3.23 -8.39 13.48
C LEU A 50 -2.21 -7.28 13.21
N ALA A 51 -1.00 -7.64 12.79
CA ALA A 51 0.05 -6.68 12.48
C ALA A 51 0.73 -7.05 11.15
N GLY A 52 0.89 -6.05 10.28
CA GLY A 52 1.64 -6.14 9.03
C GLY A 52 2.90 -5.27 9.05
N SER A 53 3.45 -4.97 7.87
CA SER A 53 4.64 -4.14 7.75
C SER A 53 4.36 -2.68 8.11
N PHE A 54 3.31 -2.08 7.55
CA PHE A 54 2.96 -0.66 7.74
C PHE A 54 1.77 -0.41 8.65
N ASN A 55 1.01 -1.44 9.00
CA ASN A 55 -0.25 -1.27 9.69
C ASN A 55 -0.45 -2.26 10.84
N ILE A 56 -1.24 -1.81 11.82
CA ILE A 56 -1.80 -2.64 12.88
C ILE A 56 -3.32 -2.62 12.79
N SER A 57 -3.96 -3.76 13.06
CA SER A 57 -5.38 -3.96 12.86
C SER A 57 -6.00 -4.71 14.03
N LEU A 58 -7.23 -4.35 14.41
CA LEU A 58 -8.06 -5.15 15.30
C LEU A 58 -9.17 -5.78 14.48
N LYS A 59 -9.28 -7.10 14.60
CA LYS A 59 -10.44 -7.85 14.17
C LYS A 59 -11.50 -7.78 15.26
N VAL A 60 -12.69 -7.34 14.88
CA VAL A 60 -13.84 -7.14 15.77
C VAL A 60 -14.98 -8.02 15.29
N GLN A 61 -15.54 -8.81 16.19
CA GLN A 61 -16.70 -9.67 15.91
C GLN A 61 -17.99 -8.98 16.36
N ARG A 62 -19.04 -9.09 15.56
CA ARG A 62 -20.39 -8.75 16.02
C ARG A 62 -20.95 -9.88 16.86
N GLY A 63 -21.24 -9.61 18.13
CA GLY A 63 -21.72 -10.60 19.11
C GLY A 63 -22.95 -11.37 18.62
N GLY A 64 -22.95 -12.68 18.85
CA GLY A 64 -24.03 -13.57 18.42
C GLY A 64 -24.10 -13.82 16.91
N SER A 65 -23.10 -13.41 16.14
CA SER A 65 -23.03 -13.64 14.69
C SER A 65 -21.62 -14.02 14.23
N ASN A 66 -21.50 -14.53 13.00
CA ASN A 66 -20.21 -14.76 12.33
C ASN A 66 -19.78 -13.57 11.46
N GLN A 67 -20.29 -12.37 11.75
CA GLN A 67 -19.90 -11.15 11.06
C GLN A 67 -18.68 -10.53 11.74
N TYR A 68 -17.66 -10.19 10.95
CA TYR A 68 -16.41 -9.60 11.42
C TYR A 68 -16.07 -8.35 10.61
N ALA A 69 -15.42 -7.39 11.27
CA ALA A 69 -14.85 -6.22 10.65
C ALA A 69 -13.39 -6.05 11.10
N ILE A 70 -12.60 -5.36 10.29
CA ILE A 70 -11.26 -4.92 10.65
C ILE A 70 -11.28 -3.41 10.81
N ILE A 71 -10.70 -2.91 11.90
CA ILE A 71 -10.23 -1.52 11.96
C ILE A 71 -8.70 -1.51 11.92
N ARG A 72 -8.15 -0.71 11.01
CA ARG A 72 -6.72 -0.62 10.71
C ARG A 72 -6.19 0.79 10.96
N PHE A 73 -4.97 0.86 11.50
CA PHE A 73 -4.19 2.07 11.73
C PHE A 73 -2.79 1.92 11.13
N PRO A 74 -2.24 2.96 10.46
CA PRO A 74 -0.82 3.01 10.12
C PRO A 74 0.05 3.00 11.37
N PHE A 75 1.18 2.29 11.31
CA PHE A 75 2.19 2.34 12.36
C PHE A 75 2.84 3.72 12.43
N GLN A 76 2.89 4.28 13.64
CA GLN A 76 3.76 5.41 13.95
C GLN A 76 5.23 4.98 13.75
N GLY A 77 6.03 5.84 13.11
CA GLY A 77 7.47 5.60 12.85
C GLY A 77 7.79 4.84 11.56
N LYS A 78 6.79 4.24 10.90
CA LYS A 78 6.98 3.53 9.61
C LYS A 78 6.48 4.29 8.40
N SER A 79 5.63 5.29 8.62
CA SER A 79 5.26 6.25 7.61
C SER A 79 5.55 7.66 8.11
N PHE A 80 5.81 8.58 7.18
CA PHE A 80 5.98 9.98 7.56
C PHE A 80 4.66 10.50 8.11
N GLU A 81 4.61 10.78 9.41
CA GLU A 81 3.37 11.00 10.17
C GLU A 81 2.44 12.07 9.54
N PRO A 82 2.94 13.20 9.02
CA PRO A 82 2.11 14.19 8.34
C PRO A 82 1.42 13.69 7.06
N TRP A 83 1.86 12.58 6.47
CA TRP A 83 1.23 11.95 5.29
C TRP A 83 0.28 10.82 5.67
N GLY A 84 0.15 10.46 6.95
CA GLY A 84 -0.69 9.34 7.38
C GLY A 84 -2.15 9.50 6.94
N GLU A 85 -2.71 10.71 7.08
CA GLU A 85 -4.11 10.99 6.71
C GLU A 85 -4.32 10.95 5.19
N GLU A 86 -3.38 11.54 4.44
CA GLU A 86 -3.35 11.48 2.97
C GLU A 86 -3.28 10.03 2.48
N LYS A 87 -2.38 9.24 3.07
CA LYS A 87 -2.17 7.83 2.73
C LYS A 87 -3.43 6.99 2.95
N VAL A 88 -4.05 7.08 4.14
CA VAL A 88 -5.28 6.33 4.46
C VAL A 88 -6.44 6.78 3.56
N THR A 89 -6.55 8.07 3.29
CA THR A 89 -7.60 8.59 2.39
C THR A 89 -7.41 8.07 0.96
N ASN A 90 -6.19 8.15 0.42
CA ASN A 90 -5.89 7.68 -0.94
C ASN A 90 -6.14 6.18 -1.10
N GLU A 91 -5.81 5.39 -0.08
CA GLU A 91 -6.07 3.96 -0.08
C GLU A 91 -7.58 3.66 -0.05
N ALA A 92 -8.35 4.31 0.84
CA ALA A 92 -9.80 4.13 0.90
C ALA A 92 -10.46 4.45 -0.46
N MET A 93 -10.07 5.57 -1.07
CA MET A 93 -10.55 6.01 -2.38
C MET A 93 -10.20 5.00 -3.48
N THR A 94 -8.97 4.49 -3.47
CA THR A 94 -8.52 3.51 -4.46
C THR A 94 -9.29 2.19 -4.33
N MET A 95 -9.43 1.68 -3.11
CA MET A 95 -10.19 0.45 -2.85
C MET A 95 -11.65 0.60 -3.30
N GLU A 96 -12.29 1.72 -2.99
CA GLU A 96 -13.66 2.00 -3.42
C GLU A 96 -13.77 2.10 -4.95
N TYR A 97 -12.80 2.77 -5.61
CA TYR A 97 -12.78 2.89 -7.06
C TYR A 97 -12.65 1.52 -7.75
N ILE A 98 -11.65 0.72 -7.37
CA ILE A 98 -11.40 -0.59 -7.96
C ILE A 98 -12.62 -1.47 -7.77
N ARG A 99 -13.18 -1.54 -6.56
CA ARG A 99 -14.37 -2.34 -6.25
C ARG A 99 -15.59 -1.98 -7.11
N LYS A 100 -15.73 -0.70 -7.51
CA LYS A 100 -16.84 -0.24 -8.36
C LYS A 100 -16.64 -0.51 -9.85
N HIS A 101 -15.40 -0.65 -10.31
CA HIS A 101 -15.08 -0.67 -11.74
C HIS A 101 -14.42 -1.97 -12.21
N THR A 102 -14.16 -2.91 -11.31
CA THR A 102 -13.58 -4.22 -11.61
C THR A 102 -14.32 -5.34 -10.86
N GLN A 103 -14.02 -6.58 -11.23
CA GLN A 103 -14.45 -7.80 -10.57
C GLN A 103 -13.41 -8.30 -9.56
N ILE A 104 -12.35 -7.52 -9.31
CA ILE A 104 -11.31 -7.87 -8.33
C ILE A 104 -11.97 -7.92 -6.94
N PRO A 105 -11.73 -8.98 -6.15
CA PRO A 105 -12.37 -9.12 -4.84
C PRO A 105 -11.72 -8.17 -3.83
N ILE A 106 -12.17 -6.93 -3.76
CA ILE A 106 -11.68 -5.93 -2.80
C ILE A 106 -12.61 -5.90 -1.57
N PRO A 107 -12.11 -5.98 -0.32
CA PRO A 107 -12.95 -5.81 0.88
C PRO A 107 -13.73 -4.49 0.86
N THR A 108 -14.98 -4.47 1.33
CA THR A 108 -15.75 -3.22 1.41
C THR A 108 -15.18 -2.34 2.50
N VAL A 109 -14.79 -1.11 2.13
CA VAL A 109 -14.47 -0.07 3.11
C VAL A 109 -15.78 0.54 3.59
N HIS A 110 -16.04 0.44 4.90
CA HIS A 110 -17.26 0.99 5.53
C HIS A 110 -17.05 2.43 5.99
N TYR A 111 -15.88 2.68 6.60
CA TYR A 111 -15.52 3.99 7.15
C TYR A 111 -14.02 4.20 7.05
N TRP A 112 -13.59 5.45 6.91
CA TRP A 112 -12.23 5.88 7.16
C TRP A 112 -12.28 7.28 7.77
N GLY A 113 -11.19 7.72 8.39
CA GLY A 113 -11.16 9.03 9.00
C GLY A 113 -9.76 9.47 9.41
N ASN A 114 -9.69 10.75 9.74
CA ASN A 114 -8.47 11.39 10.23
C ASN A 114 -8.25 11.13 11.73
N THR A 115 -7.15 11.66 12.27
CA THR A 115 -6.78 11.46 13.67
C THR A 115 -7.86 11.97 14.63
N GLU A 116 -8.47 13.10 14.34
CA GLU A 116 -9.52 13.70 15.19
C GLU A 116 -10.80 12.86 15.24
N GLN A 117 -11.10 12.14 14.15
CA GLN A 117 -12.27 11.26 14.06
C GLN A 117 -12.03 9.86 14.63
N SER A 118 -10.77 9.53 14.96
CA SER A 118 -10.36 8.21 15.42
C SER A 118 -10.65 7.97 16.90
N PRO A 119 -10.85 6.70 17.33
CA PRO A 119 -11.03 6.38 18.74
C PRO A 119 -9.79 6.84 19.53
N GLY A 120 -9.98 7.70 20.53
CA GLY A 120 -8.89 8.17 21.40
C GLY A 120 -7.79 8.94 20.69
N LYS A 121 -8.03 9.48 19.48
CA LYS A 121 -7.02 10.18 18.67
C LYS A 121 -5.76 9.35 18.38
N LEU A 122 -5.94 8.05 18.15
CA LEU A 122 -4.85 7.11 17.91
C LEU A 122 -4.14 7.32 16.56
N GLY A 123 -4.84 7.91 15.58
CA GLY A 123 -4.31 8.19 14.24
C GLY A 123 -5.38 8.01 13.17
N PRO A 124 -5.08 8.30 11.89
CA PRO A 124 -5.99 8.01 10.81
C PRO A 124 -6.29 6.50 10.75
N PHE A 125 -7.49 6.15 10.32
CA PHE A 125 -7.97 4.78 10.38
C PHE A 125 -8.85 4.41 9.19
N LEU A 126 -8.99 3.10 8.97
CA LEU A 126 -9.89 2.50 8.00
C LEU A 126 -10.63 1.32 8.64
N ILE A 127 -11.95 1.26 8.47
CA ILE A 127 -12.82 0.15 8.86
C ILE A 127 -13.33 -0.54 7.60
N MET A 128 -13.11 -1.85 7.48
CA MET A 128 -13.51 -2.64 6.32
C MET A 128 -13.99 -4.04 6.70
N ASP A 129 -14.55 -4.75 5.72
CA ASP A 129 -14.87 -6.18 5.85
C ASP A 129 -13.65 -6.99 6.30
N PHE A 130 -13.85 -7.92 7.22
CA PHE A 130 -12.92 -9.04 7.41
C PHE A 130 -13.26 -10.13 6.38
N VAL A 131 -12.30 -10.49 5.54
CA VAL A 131 -12.45 -11.60 4.59
C VAL A 131 -11.67 -12.80 5.09
N GLU A 132 -12.33 -13.95 5.18
CA GLU A 132 -11.69 -15.21 5.55
C GLU A 132 -10.93 -15.80 4.36
N GLY A 133 -9.70 -16.25 4.59
CA GLY A 133 -8.85 -16.89 3.59
C GLY A 133 -7.43 -17.06 4.09
N GLU A 134 -6.64 -17.84 3.35
CA GLU A 134 -5.22 -18.02 3.58
C GLU A 134 -4.40 -16.99 2.80
N ASN A 135 -3.29 -16.50 3.35
CA ASN A 135 -2.40 -15.61 2.61
C ASN A 135 -1.81 -16.33 1.39
N LEU A 136 -2.04 -15.82 0.18
CA LEU A 136 -1.63 -16.50 -1.05
C LEU A 136 -0.12 -16.66 -1.15
N GLY A 137 0.66 -15.67 -0.70
CA GLY A 137 2.12 -15.79 -0.63
C GLY A 137 2.60 -16.96 0.24
N ARG A 138 1.91 -17.24 1.36
CA ARG A 138 2.20 -18.41 2.20
C ARG A 138 1.70 -19.71 1.58
N PHE A 139 0.52 -19.69 0.97
CA PHE A 139 -0.05 -20.85 0.28
C PHE A 139 0.87 -21.36 -0.85
N LEU A 140 1.50 -20.44 -1.58
CA LEU A 140 2.45 -20.76 -2.65
C LEU A 140 3.86 -21.12 -2.13
N ALA A 141 4.16 -20.86 -0.86
CA ALA A 141 5.50 -21.02 -0.31
C ALA A 141 5.86 -22.49 -0.08
N ALA A 142 7.12 -22.84 -0.33
CA ALA A 142 7.67 -24.12 0.13
C ALA A 142 7.58 -24.20 1.67
N PRO A 143 7.19 -25.36 2.23
CA PRO A 143 7.20 -25.55 3.67
C PRO A 143 8.60 -25.31 4.25
N THR A 144 8.68 -24.53 5.31
CA THR A 144 9.93 -24.30 6.04
C THR A 144 9.65 -24.13 7.53
N ASP A 145 10.50 -24.75 8.36
CA ASP A 145 10.49 -24.54 9.81
C ASP A 145 11.18 -23.23 10.21
N ASP A 146 12.02 -22.69 9.32
CA ASP A 146 12.71 -21.42 9.52
C ASP A 146 11.84 -20.26 9.01
N LYS A 147 11.25 -19.52 9.95
CA LYS A 147 10.43 -18.33 9.69
C LYS A 147 11.23 -17.15 9.12
N SER A 148 12.57 -17.20 9.16
CA SER A 148 13.46 -16.20 8.57
C SER A 148 13.95 -16.56 7.18
N ALA A 149 13.70 -17.80 6.72
CA ALA A 149 14.07 -18.23 5.40
C ALA A 149 13.32 -17.43 4.32
N PRO A 150 13.95 -17.19 3.15
CA PRO A 150 13.27 -16.53 2.04
C PRO A 150 12.08 -17.38 1.58
N ILE A 151 10.96 -16.71 1.32
CA ILE A 151 9.79 -17.35 0.72
C ILE A 151 10.17 -17.75 -0.71
N VAL A 152 10.21 -19.05 -0.97
CA VAL A 152 10.42 -19.63 -2.30
C VAL A 152 9.17 -20.38 -2.73
N LEU A 153 8.87 -20.39 -4.03
CA LEU A 153 7.76 -21.15 -4.59
C LEU A 153 7.93 -22.64 -4.25
N ASN A 154 6.87 -23.28 -3.74
CA ASN A 154 6.85 -24.70 -3.49
C ASN A 154 6.99 -25.48 -4.82
N PRO A 155 8.09 -26.23 -5.05
CA PRO A 155 8.24 -26.99 -6.30
C PRO A 155 7.24 -28.15 -6.43
N GLU A 156 6.63 -28.58 -5.32
CA GLU A 156 5.65 -29.66 -5.28
C GLU A 156 4.19 -29.17 -5.42
N ILE A 157 3.97 -27.87 -5.64
CA ILE A 157 2.62 -27.37 -5.89
C ILE A 157 2.10 -27.93 -7.21
N ASP A 158 0.85 -28.39 -7.20
CA ASP A 158 0.21 -28.90 -8.40
C ASP A 158 0.17 -27.81 -9.49
N ALA A 159 0.65 -28.15 -10.69
CA ALA A 159 0.79 -27.20 -11.79
C ALA A 159 -0.56 -26.63 -12.26
N TYR A 160 -1.64 -27.41 -12.21
CA TYR A 160 -2.97 -26.93 -12.59
C TYR A 160 -3.51 -25.92 -11.57
N ILE A 161 -3.26 -26.14 -10.27
CA ILE A 161 -3.56 -25.15 -9.22
C ILE A 161 -2.74 -23.88 -9.44
N LEU A 162 -1.44 -24.01 -9.70
CA LEU A 162 -0.54 -22.87 -9.92
C LEU A 162 -0.99 -22.02 -11.11
N ASP A 163 -1.26 -22.67 -12.26
CA ASP A 163 -1.74 -22.00 -13.47
C ASP A 163 -3.07 -21.28 -13.22
N GLY A 164 -4.02 -21.94 -12.54
CA GLY A 164 -5.32 -21.32 -12.22
C GLY A 164 -5.23 -20.13 -11.27
N ILE A 165 -4.22 -20.08 -10.40
CA ILE A 165 -3.94 -18.91 -9.54
C ILE A 165 -3.38 -17.76 -10.37
N TYR A 166 -2.36 -18.03 -11.19
CA TYR A 166 -1.73 -16.98 -12.00
C TYR A 166 -2.65 -16.47 -13.11
N GLU A 167 -3.57 -17.29 -13.63
CA GLU A 167 -4.63 -16.85 -14.55
C GLU A 167 -5.55 -15.81 -13.87
N GLN A 168 -5.93 -16.01 -12.61
CA GLN A 168 -6.71 -15.02 -11.85
C GLN A 168 -5.92 -13.72 -11.65
N ILE A 169 -4.63 -13.80 -11.30
CA ILE A 169 -3.78 -12.61 -11.13
C ILE A 169 -3.62 -11.85 -12.45
N ALA A 170 -3.38 -12.55 -13.56
CA ALA A 170 -3.29 -11.94 -14.89
C ALA A 170 -4.60 -11.23 -15.26
N GLN A 171 -5.74 -11.85 -14.95
CA GLN A 171 -7.05 -11.24 -15.14
C GLN A 171 -7.22 -9.97 -14.30
N PHE A 172 -6.77 -9.96 -13.03
CA PHE A 172 -6.81 -8.74 -12.20
C PHE A 172 -5.93 -7.62 -12.74
N ILE A 173 -4.70 -7.95 -13.18
CA ILE A 173 -3.79 -6.97 -13.80
C ILE A 173 -4.42 -6.38 -15.07
N LEU A 174 -5.06 -7.21 -15.89
CA LEU A 174 -5.78 -6.77 -17.09
C LEU A 174 -6.97 -5.86 -16.76
N GLU A 175 -7.67 -6.10 -15.65
CA GLU A 175 -8.75 -5.22 -15.21
C GLU A 175 -8.23 -3.87 -14.70
N LEU A 176 -7.15 -3.88 -13.90
CA LEU A 176 -6.49 -2.64 -13.45
C LEU A 176 -5.94 -1.83 -14.63
N SER A 177 -5.34 -2.50 -15.62
CA SER A 177 -4.76 -1.83 -16.78
C SER A 177 -5.82 -1.16 -17.67
N ARG A 178 -7.11 -1.50 -17.53
CA ARG A 178 -8.20 -0.83 -18.26
C ARG A 178 -8.71 0.43 -17.56
N LEU A 179 -8.28 0.70 -16.34
CA LEU A 179 -8.68 1.89 -15.59
C LEU A 179 -7.85 3.10 -16.04
N GLU A 180 -8.49 3.98 -16.81
CA GLU A 180 -7.84 5.13 -17.45
C GLU A 180 -8.07 6.44 -16.70
N PHE A 181 -7.02 7.25 -16.65
CA PHE A 181 -7.06 8.58 -16.06
C PHE A 181 -6.40 9.62 -16.99
N PRO A 182 -6.88 10.87 -16.97
CA PRO A 182 -6.34 11.93 -17.81
C PRO A 182 -5.04 12.54 -17.27
N ARG A 183 -4.66 12.26 -16.02
CA ARG A 183 -3.46 12.79 -15.35
C ARG A 183 -2.82 11.72 -14.48
N ILE A 184 -1.60 11.99 -14.02
CA ILE A 184 -0.87 11.20 -13.01
C ILE A 184 -1.11 11.80 -11.63
N GLY A 185 -1.47 10.96 -10.66
CA GLY A 185 -1.63 11.36 -9.25
C GLY A 185 -2.69 10.57 -8.49
N ALA A 186 -2.98 11.03 -7.27
CA ALA A 186 -3.98 10.43 -6.39
C ALA A 186 -5.41 10.68 -6.92
N ILE A 187 -6.24 9.63 -6.83
CA ILE A 187 -7.61 9.63 -7.37
C ILE A 187 -8.65 9.83 -6.28
N ALA A 188 -9.74 10.51 -6.61
CA ALA A 188 -10.92 10.65 -5.75
C ALA A 188 -12.19 10.87 -6.59
N PRO A 189 -13.38 10.61 -6.04
CA PRO A 189 -14.63 10.94 -6.70
C PRO A 189 -14.82 12.46 -6.70
N ASP A 190 -15.19 13.00 -7.86
CA ASP A 190 -15.73 14.34 -7.98
C ASP A 190 -17.18 14.32 -7.50
N HIS A 191 -17.43 14.91 -6.32
CA HIS A 191 -18.76 14.95 -5.69
C HIS A 191 -19.82 15.68 -6.53
N SER A 192 -19.42 16.49 -7.51
CA SER A 192 -20.36 17.22 -8.38
C SER A 192 -20.80 16.43 -9.61
N SER A 193 -19.89 15.67 -10.22
CA SER A 193 -20.15 14.90 -11.45
C SER A 193 -20.34 13.41 -11.23
N GLY A 194 -19.97 12.89 -10.04
CA GLY A 194 -19.93 11.46 -9.73
C GLY A 194 -18.82 10.70 -10.46
N LYS A 195 -18.01 11.39 -11.29
CA LYS A 195 -16.86 10.80 -11.99
C LYS A 195 -15.64 10.76 -11.09
N TRP A 196 -14.72 9.86 -11.37
CA TRP A 196 -13.43 9.81 -10.68
C TRP A 196 -12.39 10.62 -11.44
N ASN A 197 -11.61 11.40 -10.71
CA ASN A 197 -10.57 12.26 -11.26
C ASN A 197 -9.30 12.21 -10.41
N VAL A 198 -8.20 12.67 -10.98
CA VAL A 198 -6.96 12.91 -10.24
C VAL A 198 -7.07 14.25 -9.53
N VAL A 199 -7.04 14.23 -8.20
CA VAL A 199 -7.26 15.41 -7.33
C VAL A 199 -6.01 15.85 -6.59
N GLY A 200 -4.99 14.99 -6.54
CA GLY A 200 -3.78 15.21 -5.75
C GLY A 200 -2.52 14.74 -6.42
N ARG A 201 -1.39 15.07 -5.80
CA ARG A 201 -0.09 14.52 -6.17
C ARG A 201 -0.07 12.99 -6.04
N PRO A 202 0.81 12.29 -6.77
CA PRO A 202 1.12 10.92 -6.43
C PRO A 202 1.82 10.86 -5.06
N LEU A 203 1.37 9.97 -4.18
CA LEU A 203 2.10 9.60 -2.97
C LEU A 203 2.67 8.21 -3.19
N THR A 204 4.00 8.09 -3.27
CA THR A 204 4.68 6.83 -3.61
C THR A 204 5.39 6.22 -2.40
N TYR A 205 5.59 4.91 -2.46
CA TYR A 205 6.36 4.18 -1.45
C TYR A 205 7.78 4.72 -1.31
N ASP A 206 8.46 4.98 -2.44
CA ASP A 206 9.81 5.55 -2.46
C ASP A 206 9.89 6.91 -1.75
N MET A 207 8.88 7.78 -1.92
CA MET A 207 8.83 9.05 -1.20
C MET A 207 8.75 8.82 0.31
N ASN A 208 7.94 7.85 0.75
CA ASN A 208 7.85 7.49 2.17
C ASN A 208 9.20 7.00 2.70
N GLU A 209 9.83 6.03 2.04
CA GLU A 209 11.09 5.44 2.51
C GLU A 209 12.24 6.45 2.54
N VAL A 210 12.33 7.34 1.55
CA VAL A 210 13.40 8.35 1.51
C VAL A 210 13.25 9.38 2.64
N VAL A 211 12.02 9.74 3.00
CA VAL A 211 11.75 10.65 4.12
C VAL A 211 11.95 9.96 5.46
N THR A 212 11.32 8.80 5.66
CA THR A 212 11.33 8.12 6.95
C THR A 212 12.71 7.55 7.23
N ALA A 213 13.23 6.76 6.30
CA ALA A 213 14.42 5.93 6.48
C ALA A 213 15.69 6.64 5.98
N GLY A 214 15.57 7.45 4.93
CA GLY A 214 16.68 8.21 4.36
C GLY A 214 17.00 9.53 5.06
N GLY A 215 16.16 9.96 6.02
CA GLY A 215 16.33 11.22 6.76
C GLY A 215 16.23 12.48 5.88
N CYS A 216 15.68 12.36 4.68
CA CYS A 216 15.55 13.47 3.75
C CYS A 216 14.41 14.41 4.18
N SER A 217 14.58 15.72 3.94
CA SER A 217 13.50 16.67 4.21
C SER A 217 12.31 16.38 3.28
N PRO A 218 11.08 16.23 3.81
CA PRO A 218 9.89 16.03 2.99
C PRO A 218 9.71 17.12 1.92
N THR A 219 10.13 18.36 2.19
CA THR A 219 10.01 19.45 1.21
C THR A 219 10.95 19.30 0.01
N GLU A 220 12.06 18.57 0.15
CA GLU A 220 13.07 18.41 -0.89
C GLU A 220 12.75 17.24 -1.82
N VAL A 221 12.14 16.17 -1.28
CA VAL A 221 11.96 14.88 -1.96
C VAL A 221 10.48 14.51 -2.22
N THR A 222 9.59 15.51 -2.37
CA THR A 222 8.17 15.27 -2.64
C THR A 222 7.74 15.72 -4.03
N LEU A 223 6.98 14.86 -4.71
CA LEU A 223 6.24 15.23 -5.92
C LEU A 223 5.03 16.08 -5.51
N ASN A 224 5.12 17.41 -5.50
CA ASN A 224 4.08 18.26 -4.90
C ASN A 224 2.85 18.56 -5.80
N LYS A 225 2.74 17.92 -6.96
CA LYS A 225 1.65 18.16 -7.93
C LYS A 225 1.27 16.89 -8.68
N SER A 226 0.10 16.88 -9.29
CA SER A 226 -0.24 15.95 -10.37
C SER A 226 0.46 16.34 -11.67
N PHE A 227 0.53 15.41 -12.62
CA PHE A 227 1.23 15.61 -13.89
C PHE A 227 0.29 15.34 -15.07
N ASP A 228 0.42 16.19 -16.08
CA ASP A 228 -0.30 16.06 -17.36
C ASP A 228 0.47 15.20 -18.37
N SER A 229 1.73 14.89 -18.08
CA SER A 229 2.56 14.07 -18.94
C SER A 229 3.47 13.09 -18.19
N ALA A 230 3.71 11.93 -18.79
CA ALA A 230 4.68 10.95 -18.31
C ALA A 230 6.11 11.54 -18.32
N GLN A 231 6.43 12.42 -19.27
CA GLN A 231 7.73 13.07 -19.35
C GLN A 231 7.98 13.99 -18.14
N ASP A 232 7.01 14.83 -17.79
CA ASP A 232 7.14 15.72 -16.62
C ASP A 232 7.23 14.91 -15.32
N PHE A 233 6.48 13.81 -15.23
CA PHE A 233 6.56 12.90 -14.09
C PHE A 233 7.94 12.26 -13.97
N PHE A 234 8.44 11.65 -15.04
CA PHE A 234 9.77 11.02 -15.01
C PHE A 234 10.90 12.02 -14.80
N GLN A 235 10.78 13.24 -15.34
CA GLN A 235 11.70 14.32 -15.07
C GLN A 235 11.71 14.66 -13.56
N ALA A 236 10.53 14.79 -12.95
CA ALA A 236 10.42 15.01 -11.50
C ALA A 236 10.98 13.84 -10.67
N CYS A 237 10.78 12.58 -11.11
CA CYS A 237 11.41 11.41 -10.49
C CYS A 237 12.94 11.47 -10.57
N THR A 238 13.50 11.91 -11.70
CA THR A 238 14.96 12.05 -11.82
C THR A 238 15.51 13.10 -10.86
N GLU A 239 14.83 14.25 -10.72
CA GLU A 239 15.21 15.29 -9.77
C GLU A 239 15.12 14.79 -8.32
N PHE A 240 14.06 14.05 -7.99
CA PHE A 240 13.90 13.36 -6.72
C PHE A 240 15.07 12.42 -6.43
N PHE A 241 15.43 11.54 -7.38
CA PHE A 241 16.54 10.60 -7.21
C PHE A 241 17.90 11.28 -7.09
N GLN A 242 18.11 12.43 -7.74
CA GLN A 242 19.33 13.22 -7.58
C GLN A 242 19.45 13.80 -6.18
N LYS A 243 18.39 14.47 -5.68
CA LYS A 243 18.38 15.00 -4.31
C LYS A 243 18.56 13.89 -3.27
N HIS A 244 17.93 12.74 -3.50
CA HIS A 244 18.10 11.59 -2.62
C HIS A 244 19.56 11.13 -2.54
N LEU A 245 20.31 11.11 -3.65
CA LEU A 245 21.75 10.82 -3.64
C LEU A 245 22.56 11.86 -2.85
N GLU A 246 22.20 13.13 -2.94
CA GLU A 246 22.90 14.22 -2.26
C GLU A 246 22.70 14.18 -0.74
N VAL A 247 21.49 13.84 -0.31
CA VAL A 247 21.06 13.90 1.10
C VAL A 247 21.35 12.59 1.84
N GLN A 248 21.05 11.42 1.25
CA GLN A 248 21.25 10.14 1.93
C GLN A 248 22.68 9.60 1.72
N ARG A 249 23.58 9.97 2.63
CA ARG A 249 25.00 9.58 2.57
C ARG A 249 25.30 8.12 2.94
N ASN A 250 24.32 7.39 3.47
CA ASN A 250 24.41 5.98 3.87
C ASN A 250 23.54 5.06 2.99
N ILE A 251 23.37 5.42 1.71
CA ILE A 251 22.52 4.68 0.77
C ILE A 251 23.02 3.25 0.49
N SER A 252 24.33 3.01 0.62
CA SER A 252 24.97 1.71 0.46
C SER A 252 26.15 1.57 1.41
N GLY A 253 26.35 0.36 1.95
CA GLY A 253 27.58 -0.01 2.66
C GLY A 253 28.68 -0.59 1.76
N ASP A 254 28.40 -0.71 0.46
CA ASP A 254 29.29 -1.27 -0.57
C ASP A 254 29.54 -0.24 -1.68
N ASP A 255 30.81 0.00 -2.01
CA ASP A 255 31.25 1.02 -2.97
C ASP A 255 30.82 0.70 -4.41
N ASP A 256 30.82 -0.57 -4.82
CA ASP A 256 30.42 -0.98 -6.17
C ASP A 256 28.90 -0.82 -6.35
N VAL A 257 28.12 -1.20 -5.33
CA VAL A 257 26.67 -0.96 -5.31
C VAL A 257 26.37 0.54 -5.33
N ALA A 258 27.08 1.35 -4.53
CA ALA A 258 26.93 2.80 -4.52
C ALA A 258 27.20 3.41 -5.90
N TRP A 259 28.30 2.99 -6.54
CA TRP A 259 28.67 3.45 -7.87
C TRP A 259 27.63 3.06 -8.92
N LYS A 260 27.15 1.81 -8.92
CA LYS A 260 26.09 1.35 -9.84
C LYS A 260 24.80 2.15 -9.67
N GLN A 261 24.37 2.42 -8.44
CA GLN A 261 23.18 3.24 -8.18
C GLN A 261 23.36 4.68 -8.64
N PHE A 262 24.54 5.27 -8.40
CA PHE A 262 24.88 6.60 -8.91
C PHE A 262 24.80 6.65 -10.43
N VAL A 263 25.48 5.73 -11.13
CA VAL A 263 25.49 5.65 -12.59
C VAL A 263 24.06 5.44 -13.13
N ALA A 264 23.28 4.54 -12.54
CA ALA A 264 21.90 4.26 -12.96
C ALA A 264 21.03 5.54 -12.90
N ARG A 265 21.09 6.31 -11.82
CA ARG A 265 20.33 7.56 -11.67
C ARG A 265 20.79 8.66 -12.63
N GLN A 266 22.10 8.76 -12.89
CA GLN A 266 22.65 9.68 -13.91
C GLN A 266 22.22 9.28 -15.32
N CYS A 267 22.23 7.99 -15.62
CA CYS A 267 21.76 7.47 -16.90
C CYS A 267 20.27 7.70 -17.09
N LEU A 268 19.44 7.40 -16.09
CA LEU A 268 17.99 7.64 -16.13
C LEU A 268 17.68 9.10 -16.50
N ALA A 269 18.30 10.06 -15.82
CA ALA A 269 18.12 11.49 -16.11
C ALA A 269 18.46 11.87 -17.56
N LYS A 270 19.44 11.21 -18.18
CA LYS A 270 19.83 11.43 -19.59
C LYS A 270 18.94 10.70 -20.59
N LEU A 271 18.25 9.64 -20.16
CA LEU A 271 17.41 8.78 -21.00
C LEU A 271 15.96 9.27 -21.05
N VAL A 272 15.44 9.83 -19.95
CA VAL A 272 14.04 10.33 -19.87
C VAL A 272 13.67 11.26 -21.04
N PRO A 273 14.49 12.28 -21.41
CA PRO A 273 14.15 13.15 -22.54
C PRO A 273 14.19 12.47 -23.92
N LYS A 274 14.76 11.26 -24.02
CA LYS A 274 14.96 10.54 -25.29
C LYS A 274 13.97 9.40 -25.50
N PHE A 275 13.51 8.78 -24.42
CA PHE A 275 12.82 7.48 -24.47
C PHE A 275 11.47 7.45 -23.76
N THR A 276 10.96 8.59 -23.28
CA THR A 276 9.58 8.61 -22.81
C THR A 276 8.68 8.57 -24.05
N ILE A 277 7.96 7.47 -24.26
CA ILE A 277 7.00 7.28 -25.37
C ILE A 277 5.60 7.57 -24.82
N ASP A 278 4.68 8.11 -25.63
CA ASP A 278 3.30 8.41 -25.23
C ASP A 278 3.17 9.30 -23.97
N HIS A 279 3.52 10.57 -24.14
CA HIS A 279 3.62 11.48 -23.00
C HIS A 279 2.28 11.85 -22.38
N SER A 280 1.18 11.87 -23.13
CA SER A 280 -0.05 12.58 -22.71
C SER A 280 -1.17 11.66 -22.22
N GLY A 281 -0.86 10.38 -21.98
CA GLY A 281 -1.82 9.39 -21.51
C GLY A 281 -2.62 8.70 -22.63
N PRO A 282 -3.57 7.82 -22.27
CA PRO A 282 -4.15 7.68 -20.94
C PRO A 282 -3.21 7.07 -19.90
N PHE A 283 -3.30 7.55 -18.67
CA PHE A 283 -2.57 7.01 -17.52
C PHE A 283 -3.35 5.86 -16.88
N ARG A 284 -2.64 4.94 -16.22
CA ARG A 284 -3.24 3.71 -15.67
C ARG A 284 -3.10 3.65 -14.16
N LEU A 285 -4.01 2.97 -13.49
CA LEU A 285 -3.88 2.72 -12.06
C LEU A 285 -2.72 1.73 -11.82
N PHE A 286 -1.74 2.12 -11.01
CA PHE A 286 -0.59 1.29 -10.70
C PHE A 286 -0.41 1.14 -9.18
N CYS A 287 -0.31 -0.11 -8.74
CA CYS A 287 0.00 -0.49 -7.37
C CYS A 287 1.36 -1.19 -7.34
N ASP A 288 2.33 -0.57 -6.67
CA ASP A 288 3.73 -1.03 -6.59
C ASP A 288 3.88 -2.34 -5.79
N ASP A 289 2.91 -2.68 -4.94
CA ASP A 289 2.91 -3.89 -4.10
C ASP A 289 1.78 -4.87 -4.49
N PHE A 290 1.44 -4.95 -5.79
CA PHE A 290 0.43 -5.89 -6.31
C PHE A 290 1.00 -7.32 -6.43
N ARG A 291 1.08 -8.02 -5.29
CA ARG A 291 1.78 -9.31 -5.17
C ARG A 291 1.00 -10.33 -4.35
N PRO A 292 1.33 -11.64 -4.44
CA PRO A 292 0.63 -12.70 -3.70
C PRO A 292 0.54 -12.52 -2.18
N SER A 293 1.50 -11.85 -1.54
CA SER A 293 1.42 -11.59 -0.09
C SER A 293 0.30 -10.64 0.32
N ASN A 294 -0.29 -9.91 -0.64
CA ASN A 294 -1.40 -8.96 -0.41
C ASN A 294 -2.73 -9.50 -0.95
N MET A 295 -2.82 -10.82 -1.09
CA MET A 295 -4.01 -11.54 -1.57
C MET A 295 -4.38 -12.67 -0.59
N LEU A 296 -5.68 -12.94 -0.46
CA LEU A 296 -6.20 -14.13 0.23
C LEU A 296 -6.76 -15.14 -0.76
N ILE A 297 -6.51 -16.42 -0.52
CA ILE A 297 -7.04 -17.55 -1.28
C ILE A 297 -7.93 -18.41 -0.39
N ASP A 298 -9.02 -18.91 -0.94
CA ASP A 298 -9.76 -20.02 -0.33
C ASP A 298 -9.05 -21.34 -0.68
N PRO A 299 -8.44 -22.05 0.29
CA PRO A 299 -7.66 -23.26 0.02
C PRO A 299 -8.50 -24.43 -0.49
N LYS A 300 -9.84 -24.36 -0.41
CA LYS A 300 -10.72 -25.42 -0.94
C LYS A 300 -11.04 -25.21 -2.41
N THR A 301 -11.22 -23.97 -2.82
CA THR A 301 -11.65 -23.62 -4.19
C THR A 301 -10.51 -23.08 -5.05
N HIS A 302 -9.37 -22.74 -4.44
CA HIS A 302 -8.23 -22.05 -5.04
C HIS A 302 -8.60 -20.71 -5.70
N ARG A 303 -9.71 -20.11 -5.27
CA ARG A 303 -10.13 -18.78 -5.72
C ARG A 303 -9.52 -17.72 -4.84
N ILE A 304 -8.99 -16.67 -5.45
CA ILE A 304 -8.58 -15.47 -4.73
C ILE A 304 -9.87 -14.78 -4.24
N VAL A 305 -9.97 -14.57 -2.93
CA VAL A 305 -11.17 -14.05 -2.25
C VAL A 305 -10.99 -12.65 -1.70
N ALA A 306 -9.75 -12.16 -1.61
CA ALA A 306 -9.47 -10.77 -1.26
C ALA A 306 -8.18 -10.29 -1.91
N VAL A 307 -8.14 -9.04 -2.34
CA VAL A 307 -6.92 -8.28 -2.64
C VAL A 307 -6.96 -7.00 -1.81
N PHE A 308 -5.86 -6.68 -1.14
CA PHE A 308 -5.74 -5.53 -0.25
C PHE A 308 -4.37 -4.87 -0.39
N ASP A 309 -4.06 -3.91 0.48
CA ASP A 309 -2.82 -3.13 0.48
C ASP A 309 -2.66 -2.26 -0.77
N PHE A 310 -3.63 -1.36 -0.98
CA PHE A 310 -3.58 -0.34 -2.05
C PHE A 310 -2.94 0.96 -1.58
N GLU A 311 -2.16 0.89 -0.49
CA GLU A 311 -1.33 1.99 -0.04
C GLU A 311 -0.40 2.42 -1.18
N PHE A 312 -0.23 3.72 -1.38
CA PHE A 312 0.63 4.29 -2.44
C PHE A 312 0.21 3.95 -3.89
N THR A 313 -1.01 3.47 -4.10
CA THR A 313 -1.56 3.28 -5.45
C THR A 313 -2.01 4.62 -6.02
N ASN A 314 -1.67 4.89 -7.29
CA ASN A 314 -1.99 6.14 -7.97
C ASN A 314 -2.26 5.90 -9.46
N ALA A 315 -2.86 6.90 -10.14
CA ALA A 315 -2.77 6.96 -11.59
C ALA A 315 -1.33 7.31 -11.99
N MET A 316 -0.72 6.50 -12.85
CA MET A 316 0.70 6.51 -13.19
C MET A 316 0.91 6.36 -14.71
N PRO A 317 2.12 6.64 -15.23
CA PRO A 317 2.48 6.33 -16.61
C PRO A 317 2.10 4.90 -17.00
N ALA A 318 1.45 4.70 -18.15
CA ALA A 318 1.01 3.39 -18.63
C ALA A 318 2.17 2.39 -18.79
N GLN A 319 3.37 2.92 -19.05
CA GLN A 319 4.63 2.20 -19.20
C GLN A 319 4.97 1.35 -17.96
N PHE A 320 4.42 1.65 -16.78
CA PHE A 320 4.62 0.82 -15.58
C PHE A 320 3.90 -0.54 -15.64
N ILE A 321 2.95 -0.71 -16.57
CA ILE A 321 2.13 -1.92 -16.70
C ILE A 321 2.42 -2.64 -18.04
N GLU A 322 3.09 -1.97 -18.98
CA GLU A 322 3.39 -2.49 -20.32
C GLU A 322 4.74 -3.22 -20.42
N ASP A 323 5.57 -3.14 -19.36
CA ASP A 323 6.88 -3.81 -19.25
C ASP A 323 6.78 -5.25 -18.68
#